data_AF-W4CSF3-F1
#
_entry.id   AF-W4CSF3-F1
#
_cell.length_a   1.000
_cell.length_b   1.000
_cell.length_c   1.000
_cell.angle_alpha   90.00
_cell.angle_beta   90.00
_cell.angle_gamma   90.00
#
_symmetry.space_group_name_H-M   'P 1'
#
loop_
_entity.id
_entity.type
_entity.pdbx_description
1 polymer ?
#
loop_
_entity_poly.entity_id
_entity_poly.type
_entity_poly.pdbx_seq_one_letter_code
_entity_poly.pdbx_strand_id
1 'polypeptide(L)'
;MIKKWLLSSFEINLRFRRVYLLTTIGVIVIAISIVFAYRENPKKSNVPFLVGLSEQEAVTLLENLNLRVNIKEDANNYLVENGIVTGQSPIENTQIAKNEIVTISVKNNK
;
A
#
# COMPACT_ATOMS: atom_id res chain seq x y z
N MET A 1 59.96 23.78 4.90
CA MET A 1 60.30 23.08 3.64
C MET A 1 59.27 21.95 3.36
N ILE A 2 57.96 22.26 3.34
CA ILE A 2 56.86 21.24 3.39
C ILE A 2 55.84 21.41 2.24
N LYS A 3 55.96 22.42 1.37
CA LYS A 3 54.87 22.79 0.45
C LYS A 3 54.90 22.21 -0.97
N LYS A 4 55.81 21.28 -1.31
CA LYS A 4 55.92 20.75 -2.68
C LYS A 4 55.21 19.41 -2.91
N TRP A 5 54.91 18.66 -1.86
CA TRP A 5 54.39 17.28 -1.94
C TRP A 5 52.85 17.18 -1.95
N LEU A 6 52.14 18.21 -1.48
CA LEU A 6 50.67 18.22 -1.35
C LEU A 6 49.91 18.44 -2.67
N LEU A 7 50.58 18.93 -3.71
CA LEU A 7 49.94 19.24 -4.99
C LEU A 7 50.03 18.09 -6.01
N SER A 8 50.91 17.11 -5.81
CA SER A 8 51.10 16.02 -6.78
C SER A 8 50.04 14.92 -6.67
N SER A 9 49.42 14.74 -5.50
CA SER A 9 48.31 13.78 -5.31
C SER A 9 46.99 14.26 -5.95
N PHE A 10 46.95 15.48 -6.51
CA PHE A 10 45.77 16.06 -7.14
C PHE A 10 45.82 16.09 -8.68
N GLU A 11 46.90 15.58 -9.29
CA GLU A 11 47.01 15.32 -10.74
C GLU A 11 46.42 13.94 -11.06
N ILE A 12 45.19 13.68 -10.61
CA ILE A 12 44.45 12.50 -11.06
C ILE A 12 44.16 12.75 -12.53
N ASN A 13 44.86 12.03 -13.41
CA ASN A 13 44.76 12.18 -14.87
C ASN A 13 43.30 12.39 -15.30
N LEU A 14 43.02 13.50 -15.98
CA LEU A 14 41.67 13.95 -16.33
C LEU A 14 40.86 12.87 -17.10
N ARG A 15 41.55 12.01 -17.87
CA ARG A 15 40.95 10.87 -18.58
C ARG A 15 40.39 9.82 -17.61
N PHE A 16 41.09 9.52 -16.52
CA PHE A 16 40.63 8.57 -15.50
C PHE A 16 39.56 9.18 -14.58
N ARG A 17 39.61 10.49 -14.30
CA ARG A 17 38.52 11.19 -13.57
C ARG A 17 37.20 11.12 -14.33
N ARG A 18 37.22 11.33 -15.65
CA ARG A 18 36.03 11.21 -16.50
C ARG A 18 35.47 9.78 -16.53
N VAL A 19 36.34 8.78 -16.66
CA VAL A 19 35.92 7.37 -16.61
C VAL A 19 35.31 7.02 -15.26
N TYR A 20 35.94 7.43 -14.15
CA TYR A 20 35.43 7.20 -12.80
C TYR A 20 34.06 7.87 -12.58
N LEU A 21 33.91 9.14 -12.95
CA LEU A 21 32.63 9.85 -12.85
C LEU A 21 31.52 9.17 -13.67
N LEU A 22 31.82 8.73 -14.90
CA LEU A 22 30.85 8.01 -15.74
C LEU A 22 30.44 6.66 -15.15
N THR A 23 31.38 5.90 -14.58
CA THR A 23 31.06 4.63 -13.91
C THR A 23 30.19 4.84 -12.68
N THR A 24 30.49 5.85 -11.85
CA THR A 24 29.68 6.15 -10.67
C THR A 24 28.27 6.60 -11.03
N ILE A 25 28.13 7.43 -12.09
CA ILE A 25 26.82 7.84 -12.60
C ILE A 25 26.05 6.61 -13.10
N GLY A 26 26.71 5.70 -13.82
CA GLY A 26 26.09 4.45 -14.27
C GLY A 26 25.57 3.58 -13.11
N VAL A 27 26.37 3.39 -12.05
CA VAL A 27 25.94 2.64 -10.86
C VAL A 27 24.79 3.33 -10.13
N ILE A 28 24.82 4.67 -10.04
CA ILE A 28 23.72 5.45 -9.44
C ILE A 28 22.44 5.30 -10.27
N VAL A 29 22.51 5.36 -11.60
CA VAL A 29 21.35 5.14 -12.49
C VAL A 29 20.79 3.74 -12.31
N ILE A 30 21.64 2.71 -12.27
CA ILE A 30 21.21 1.32 -12.04
C ILE A 30 20.54 1.19 -10.66
N ALA A 31 21.13 1.76 -9.61
CA ALA A 31 20.53 1.74 -8.28
C ALA A 31 19.17 2.45 -8.24
N ILE A 32 19.03 3.61 -8.90
CA ILE A 32 17.77 4.33 -9.01
C ILE A 32 16.73 3.52 -9.81
N SER A 33 17.14 2.88 -10.91
CA SER A 33 16.27 2.01 -11.70
C SER A 33 15.77 0.82 -10.90
N ILE A 34 16.63 0.22 -10.07
CA ILE A 34 16.26 -0.87 -9.17
C ILE A 34 15.24 -0.39 -8.14
N VAL A 35 15.49 0.75 -7.48
CA VAL A 35 14.54 1.34 -6.51
C VAL A 35 13.20 1.67 -7.17
N PHE A 36 13.20 2.16 -8.41
CA PHE A 36 11.98 2.45 -9.15
C PHE A 36 11.22 1.19 -9.55
N ALA A 37 11.93 0.12 -9.94
CA ALA A 37 11.33 -1.17 -10.31
C ALA A 37 10.72 -1.91 -9.11
N TYR A 38 11.28 -1.73 -7.90
CA TYR A 38 10.75 -2.33 -6.66
C TYR A 38 9.54 -1.60 -6.07
N ARG A 39 8.96 -0.60 -6.77
CA ARG A 39 7.70 -0.01 -6.33
C ARG A 39 6.59 -1.05 -6.45
N GLU A 40 6.18 -1.63 -5.31
CA GLU A 40 5.05 -2.54 -5.27
C GLU A 40 3.80 -1.84 -5.80
N ASN A 41 3.20 -2.40 -6.84
CA ASN A 41 1.85 -2.00 -7.23
C ASN A 41 0.90 -2.45 -6.11
N PRO A 42 0.02 -1.56 -5.58
CA PRO A 42 -0.94 -1.99 -4.58
C PRO A 42 -1.82 -3.08 -5.20
N LYS A 43 -1.67 -4.31 -4.71
CA LYS A 43 -2.52 -5.43 -5.12
C LYS A 43 -3.96 -5.02 -4.82
N LYS A 44 -4.80 -4.95 -5.85
CA LYS A 44 -6.23 -4.67 -5.69
C LYS A 44 -6.96 -5.97 -5.39
N SER A 45 -7.92 -5.92 -4.47
CA SER A 45 -8.83 -7.01 -4.16
C SER A 45 -10.25 -6.59 -4.46
N ASN A 46 -11.10 -7.54 -4.84
CA ASN A 46 -12.53 -7.29 -5.00
C ASN A 46 -13.21 -7.30 -3.63
N VAL A 47 -14.15 -6.38 -3.43
CA VAL A 47 -15.03 -6.37 -2.26
C VAL A 47 -16.07 -7.49 -2.41
N PRO A 48 -16.21 -8.41 -1.43
CA PRO A 48 -17.23 -9.44 -1.46
C PRO A 48 -18.63 -8.87 -1.19
N PHE A 49 -19.67 -9.66 -1.50
CA PHE A 49 -21.02 -9.36 -1.05
C PHE A 49 -21.19 -9.78 0.42
N LEU A 50 -21.64 -8.86 1.26
CA LEU A 50 -21.73 -8.97 2.71
C LEU A 50 -23.15 -8.75 3.24
N VAL A 51 -24.06 -8.18 2.45
CA VAL A 51 -25.43 -7.90 2.88
C VAL A 51 -26.17 -9.23 3.14
N GLY A 52 -26.82 -9.33 4.30
CA GLY A 52 -27.50 -10.54 4.75
C GLY A 52 -26.62 -11.53 5.54
N LEU A 53 -25.30 -11.29 5.62
CA LEU A 53 -24.43 -12.07 6.51
C LEU A 53 -24.51 -11.57 7.95
N SER A 54 -24.10 -12.43 8.88
CA SER A 54 -23.82 -11.98 10.25
C SER A 54 -22.61 -11.04 10.29
N GLU A 55 -22.57 -10.14 11.27
CA GLU A 55 -21.44 -9.26 11.52
C GLU A 55 -20.12 -10.05 11.62
N GLN A 56 -20.11 -11.17 12.34
CA GLN A 56 -18.90 -11.97 12.53
C GLN A 56 -18.40 -12.60 11.21
N GLU A 57 -19.31 -13.13 10.39
CA GLU A 57 -18.96 -13.70 9.08
C GLU A 57 -18.42 -12.62 8.14
N ALA A 58 -19.08 -11.46 8.11
CA ALA A 58 -18.67 -10.34 7.28
C ALA A 58 -17.27 -9.81 7.67
N VAL A 59 -17.00 -9.68 8.97
CA VAL A 59 -15.68 -9.30 9.48
C VAL A 59 -14.62 -10.33 9.08
N THR A 60 -14.90 -11.62 9.30
CA THR A 60 -13.96 -12.71 8.97
C THR A 60 -13.61 -12.73 7.48
N LEU A 61 -14.60 -12.53 6.59
CA LEU A 61 -14.37 -12.46 5.15
C LEU A 61 -13.48 -11.27 4.76
N LEU A 62 -13.72 -10.10 5.35
CA LEU A 62 -12.93 -8.90 5.08
C LEU A 62 -11.49 -9.01 5.62
N GLU A 63 -11.31 -9.58 6.81
CA GLU A 63 -10.00 -9.82 7.41
C GLU A 63 -9.17 -10.81 6.58
N ASN A 64 -9.79 -11.89 6.09
CA ASN A 64 -9.15 -12.85 5.18
C ASN A 64 -8.66 -12.21 3.87
N LEU A 65 -9.27 -11.10 3.44
CA LEU A 65 -8.87 -10.32 2.28
C LEU A 65 -7.87 -9.20 2.61
N ASN A 66 -7.38 -9.14 3.85
CA ASN A 66 -6.54 -8.05 4.38
C ASN A 66 -7.20 -6.66 4.21
N LEU A 67 -8.52 -6.60 4.39
CA LEU A 67 -9.30 -5.36 4.37
C LEU A 67 -9.61 -4.94 5.80
N ARG A 68 -9.71 -3.63 6.02
CA ARG A 68 -10.15 -3.07 7.31
C ARG A 68 -11.66 -2.94 7.33
N VAL A 69 -12.27 -3.22 8.46
CA VAL A 69 -13.73 -3.16 8.62
C VAL A 69 -14.10 -1.94 9.47
N ASN A 70 -15.13 -1.22 9.05
CA ASN A 70 -15.76 -0.17 9.83
C ASN A 70 -17.24 -0.50 10.01
N ILE A 71 -17.71 -0.63 11.24
CA ILE A 71 -19.08 -1.06 11.53
C ILE A 71 -19.90 0.17 11.88
N LYS A 72 -21.03 0.35 11.19
CA LYS A 72 -22.03 1.38 11.46
C LYS A 72 -23.32 0.73 11.90
N GLU A 73 -23.94 1.29 12.92
CA GLU A 73 -25.25 0.83 13.37
C GLU A 73 -26.36 1.38 12.46
N ASP A 74 -27.25 0.50 12.03
CA ASP A 74 -28.48 0.84 11.30
C ASP A 74 -29.70 0.51 12.16
N ALA A 75 -30.22 1.54 12.85
CA ALA A 75 -31.37 1.40 13.75
C ALA A 75 -32.72 1.45 13.02
N ASN A 76 -32.75 1.77 11.72
CA ASN A 76 -34.00 2.06 11.01
C ASN A 76 -34.63 0.80 10.38
N ASN A 77 -33.91 -0.32 10.34
CA ASN A 77 -34.34 -1.53 9.64
C ASN A 77 -34.95 -2.56 10.62
N TYR A 78 -36.25 -2.46 10.85
CA TYR A 78 -36.99 -3.31 11.79
C TYR A 78 -37.33 -4.71 11.24
N LEU A 79 -37.13 -4.95 9.93
CA LEU A 79 -37.45 -6.21 9.27
C LEU A 79 -36.31 -7.25 9.35
N VAL A 80 -35.13 -6.83 9.81
CA VAL A 80 -33.90 -7.64 9.81
C VAL A 80 -33.52 -8.01 11.24
N GLU A 81 -32.99 -9.22 11.44
CA GLU A 81 -32.52 -9.69 12.76
C GLU A 81 -31.31 -8.86 13.25
N ASN A 82 -31.14 -8.77 14.58
CA ASN A 82 -29.98 -8.09 15.17
C ASN A 82 -28.68 -8.76 14.75
N GLY A 83 -27.64 -7.97 14.49
CA GLY A 83 -26.32 -8.47 14.13
C GLY A 83 -26.19 -8.88 12.66
N ILE A 84 -27.19 -8.60 11.83
CA ILE A 84 -27.13 -8.82 10.38
C ILE A 84 -26.71 -7.54 9.66
N VAL A 85 -25.85 -7.70 8.65
CA VAL A 85 -25.43 -6.63 7.75
C VAL A 85 -26.58 -6.23 6.83
N THR A 86 -27.06 -4.99 6.95
CA THR A 86 -28.11 -4.40 6.11
C THR A 86 -27.54 -3.64 4.91
N GLY A 87 -26.26 -3.27 4.96
CA GLY A 87 -25.62 -2.50 3.90
C GLY A 87 -24.11 -2.62 3.91
N GLN A 88 -23.49 -2.30 2.78
CA GLN A 88 -22.04 -2.25 2.65
C GLN A 88 -21.62 -1.07 1.76
N SER A 89 -20.44 -0.54 2.00
CA SER A 89 -19.80 0.46 1.16
C SER A 89 -18.29 0.26 1.23
N PRO A 90 -17.58 0.02 0.11
CA PRO A 90 -18.08 -0.01 -1.27
C PRO A 90 -19.01 -1.21 -1.61
N ILE A 91 -19.70 -1.12 -2.75
CA ILE A 91 -20.54 -2.23 -3.25
C ILE A 91 -19.68 -3.43 -3.67
N GLU A 92 -20.31 -4.60 -3.76
CA GLU A 92 -19.70 -5.83 -4.25
C GLU A 92 -18.94 -5.62 -5.58
N ASN A 93 -17.90 -6.43 -5.79
CA ASN A 93 -17.04 -6.40 -6.98
C ASN A 93 -16.29 -5.07 -7.22
N THR A 94 -16.39 -4.09 -6.31
CA THR A 94 -15.53 -2.90 -6.36
C THR A 94 -14.08 -3.31 -6.10
N GLN A 95 -13.16 -2.84 -6.94
CA GLN A 95 -11.73 -3.05 -6.72
C GLN A 95 -11.19 -2.01 -5.75
N ILE A 96 -10.72 -2.47 -4.59
CA ILE A 96 -10.07 -1.63 -3.59
C ILE A 96 -8.63 -2.09 -3.35
N ALA A 97 -7.77 -1.17 -2.92
CA ALA A 97 -6.41 -1.54 -2.55
C ALA A 97 -6.43 -2.40 -1.27
N LYS A 98 -5.42 -3.25 -1.10
CA LYS A 98 -5.19 -3.91 0.20
C LYS A 98 -5.14 -2.88 1.33
N ASN A 99 -5.64 -3.26 2.49
CA ASN A 99 -5.71 -2.42 3.69
C ASN A 99 -6.63 -1.18 3.57
N GLU A 100 -7.50 -1.11 2.56
CA GLU A 100 -8.60 -0.15 2.54
C GLU A 100 -9.72 -0.53 3.51
N ILE A 101 -10.58 0.45 3.81
CA ILE A 101 -11.68 0.31 4.76
C ILE A 101 -12.98 0.01 4.00
N VAL A 102 -13.62 -1.11 4.33
CA VAL A 102 -14.99 -1.43 3.95
C VAL A 102 -15.90 -1.11 5.12
N THR A 103 -16.88 -0.24 4.90
CA THR A 103 -17.91 0.07 5.88
C THR A 103 -19.08 -0.87 5.72
N ILE A 104 -19.46 -1.57 6.80
CA ILE A 104 -20.69 -2.36 6.87
C ILE A 104 -21.70 -1.66 7.77
N SER A 105 -22.96 -1.65 7.35
CA SER A 105 -24.09 -1.24 8.16
C SER A 105 -24.71 -2.48 8.78
N VAL A 106 -24.78 -2.54 10.10
CA VAL A 106 -25.30 -3.68 10.87
C VAL A 106 -26.51 -3.24 11.65
N LYS A 107 -27.58 -4.02 11.60
CA LYS A 107 -28.76 -3.77 12.42
C LYS A 107 -28.45 -4.04 13.88
N ASN A 108 -28.48 -3.01 14.71
CA ASN A 108 -28.37 -3.13 16.16
C ASN A 108 -29.63 -2.60 16.83
N ASN A 109 -30.21 -3.37 17.74
CA ASN A 109 -31.31 -2.92 18.61
C ASN A 109 -30.68 -2.64 19.97
N LYS A 110 -30.26 -1.39 20.19
CA LYS A 110 -29.69 -0.95 21.46
C LYS A 110 -30.77 -0.42 22.39
#